data_AF-A0A0L6J0B0-F1
#
_entry.id   AF-A0A0L6J0B0-F1
#
_cell.length_a   1.000
_cell.length_b   1.000
_cell.length_c   1.000
_cell.angle_alpha   90.00
_cell.angle_beta   90.00
_cell.angle_gamma   90.00
#
_symmetry.space_group_name_H-M   'P 1'
#
loop_
_entity.id
_entity.type
_entity.pdbx_description
1 polymer ?
#
loop_
_entity_poly.entity_id
_entity_poly.type
_entity_poly.pdbx_seq_one_letter_code
_entity_poly.pdbx_strand_id
1 'polypeptide(L)' 'MDENDPHWDADPLWYDRAEADTPPGRVVEGLAYLVLLVLAGVAWGARAYRLPDALWCRAMDRLRPSTPGPRRS' A
#
# COMPACT_ATOMS: atom_id res chain seq x y z
N MET A 1 -19.11 36.65 27.84
CA MET A 1 -19.84 36.12 26.68
C MET A 1 -19.26 36.83 25.49
N ASP A 2 -18.44 36.13 24.72
CA ASP A 2 -17.75 36.66 23.54
C ASP A 2 -18.71 36.53 22.36
N GLU A 3 -19.16 37.66 21.82
CA GLU A 3 -20.13 37.74 20.72
C GLU A 3 -19.49 37.40 19.36
N ASN A 4 -18.22 36.99 19.36
CA ASN A 4 -17.43 36.69 18.17
C ASN A 4 -17.18 35.19 17.97
N ASP A 5 -17.99 34.32 18.57
CA ASP A 5 -17.96 32.89 18.23
C ASP A 5 -18.70 32.73 16.89
N PRO A 6 -18.02 32.30 15.80
CA PRO A 6 -18.67 32.16 14.51
C PRO A 6 -19.80 31.14 14.65
N HIS A 7 -21.03 31.58 14.40
CA HIS A 7 -22.21 30.71 14.41
C HIS A 7 -22.00 29.64 13.32
N TRP A 8 -21.69 28.43 13.76
CA TRP A 8 -21.40 27.24 12.93
C TRP A 8 -22.51 26.93 11.90
N ASP A 9 -23.71 27.48 12.10
CA ASP A 9 -24.84 27.44 11.16
C ASP A 9 -24.64 28.22 9.85
N ALA A 10 -23.61 29.07 9.76
CA ALA A 10 -23.36 29.92 8.59
C ALA A 10 -22.27 29.40 7.62
N ASP A 11 -21.63 28.26 7.90
CA ASP A 11 -20.61 27.68 7.01
C ASP A 11 -21.27 26.75 5.98
N PRO A 12 -21.53 27.16 4.73
CA PRO A 12 -22.26 26.35 3.74
C PRO A 12 -21.58 25.00 3.40
N LEU A 13 -20.33 24.80 3.81
CA LEU A 13 -19.60 23.53 3.69
C LEU A 13 -19.83 22.57 4.87
N TRP A 14 -20.70 22.91 5.83
CA TRP A 14 -21.02 22.05 6.97
C TRP A 14 -21.55 20.68 6.54
N TYR A 15 -22.25 20.60 5.41
CA TYR A 15 -22.74 19.35 4.81
C TYR A 15 -21.64 18.47 4.20
N ASP A 16 -20.51 19.07 3.77
CA ASP A 16 -19.38 18.33 3.17
C ASP A 16 -18.48 17.72 4.25
N ARG A 17 -18.59 18.23 5.49
CA ARG A 17 -18.04 17.59 6.71
C ARG A 17 -19.02 16.61 7.34
N ALA A 18 -19.93 16.02 6.58
CA ALA A 18 -20.67 14.85 7.03
C ALA A 18 -19.67 13.72 7.32
N GLU A 19 -19.14 13.70 8.54
CA GLU A 19 -18.74 12.46 9.18
C GLU A 19 -19.82 11.44 8.84
N ALA A 20 -19.42 10.32 8.25
CA ALA A 20 -20.38 9.33 7.81
C ALA A 20 -21.12 8.79 9.05
N ASP A 21 -22.26 9.40 9.38
CA ASP A 21 -23.11 9.04 10.52
C ASP A 21 -23.56 7.58 10.45
N THR A 22 -23.51 7.00 9.25
CA THR A 22 -23.78 5.60 8.98
C THR A 22 -22.52 4.86 8.55
N PRO A 23 -22.20 3.71 9.17
CA PRO A 23 -21.14 2.85 8.68
C PRO A 23 -21.41 2.49 7.21
N PRO A 24 -20.35 2.30 6.39
CA PRO A 24 -20.53 1.92 4.99
C PRO A 24 -21.43 0.70 4.90
N GLY A 25 -22.38 0.72 3.96
CA GLY A 25 -23.29 -0.40 3.77
C GLY A 25 -22.49 -1.69 3.52
N ARG A 26 -22.94 -2.82 4.08
CA ARG A 26 -22.24 -4.13 4.02
C ARG A 26 -21.81 -4.54 2.61
N VAL A 27 -22.55 -4.09 1.58
CA VAL A 27 -22.22 -4.33 0.17
C VAL A 27 -20.95 -3.58 -0.24
N VAL A 28 -20.82 -2.30 0.12
CA VAL A 28 -19.65 -1.47 -0.17
C VAL A 28 -18.44 -1.99 0.57
N GLU A 29 -18.61 -2.36 1.84
CA GLU A 29 -17.56 -2.99 2.64
C GLU A 29 -17.10 -4.33 2.03
N GLY A 30 -18.03 -5.19 1.60
CA GLY A 30 -17.72 -6.44 0.91
C GLY A 30 -16.96 -6.22 -0.40
N LEU A 31 -17.34 -5.22 -1.20
CA LEU A 31 -16.62 -4.83 -2.42
C LEU A 31 -15.21 -4.33 -2.12
N ALA A 32 -15.04 -3.53 -1.06
CA ALA A 32 -13.72 -3.07 -0.64
C ALA A 32 -12.79 -4.25 -0.29
N TYR A 33 -13.29 -5.23 0.49
CA TYR A 33 -12.51 -6.44 0.80
C TYR A 33 -12.19 -7.27 -0.44
N LEU A 34 -13.11 -7.36 -1.41
CA LEU A 34 -12.85 -8.07 -2.66
C LEU A 34 -11.74 -7.39 -3.48
N VAL A 35 -11.74 -6.07 -3.55
CA VAL A 35 -10.66 -5.30 -4.21
C VAL A 35 -9.32 -5.55 -3.50
N LEU A 36 -9.30 -5.52 -2.17
CA LEU A 36 -8.09 -5.82 -1.39
C LEU A 36 -7.57 -7.24 -1.65
N LEU A 37 -8.48 -8.22 -1.77
CA LEU A 37 -8.13 -9.60 -2.06
C LEU A 37 -7.50 -9.75 -3.46
N VAL A 38 -8.05 -9.06 -4.46
CA VAL A 38 -7.50 -9.04 -5.82
C VAL A 38 -6.11 -8.43 -5.83
N LEU A 39 -5.91 -7.28 -5.16
CA LEU A 39 -4.61 -6.63 -5.06
C LEU A 39 -3.58 -7.52 -4.36
N ALA A 40 -3.97 -8.19 -3.27
CA ALA A 40 -3.13 -9.14 -2.57
C ALA A 40 -2.72 -10.31 -3.48
N GLY A 41 -3.68 -10.85 -4.25
CA GLY A 41 -3.43 -11.90 -5.24
C GLY A 41 -2.46 -11.48 -6.34
N VAL A 42 -2.61 -10.28 -6.89
CA VAL A 42 -1.69 -9.72 -7.89
C VAL A 42 -0.29 -9.52 -7.32
N ALA A 43 -0.18 -8.97 -6.11
CA ALA A 43 1.11 -8.78 -5.44
C ALA A 43 1.82 -10.12 -5.18
N TRP A 44 1.07 -11.14 -4.75
CA TRP A 44 1.59 -12.49 -4.57
C TRP A 44 2.04 -13.10 -5.91
N GLY A 45 1.23 -12.99 -6.95
CA GLY A 45 1.57 -13.48 -8.29
C GLY A 45 2.83 -12.80 -8.85
N ALA A 46 2.94 -11.49 -8.70
CA ALA A 46 4.14 -10.74 -9.11
C ALA A 46 5.38 -11.16 -8.31
N ARG A 47 5.24 -11.43 -7.01
CA ARG A 47 6.34 -11.91 -6.16
C ARG A 47 6.74 -13.34 -6.53
N ALA A 48 5.78 -14.22 -6.78
CA ALA A 48 6.00 -15.58 -7.26
C ALA A 48 6.70 -15.58 -8.62
N TYR A 49 6.33 -14.67 -9.52
CA TYR A 49 6.99 -14.52 -10.82
C TYR A 49 8.44 -14.02 -10.70
N ARG A 50 8.75 -13.16 -9.73
CA ARG A 50 10.11 -12.64 -9.50
C ARG A 50 11.00 -13.56 -8.66
N LEU A 51 10.44 -14.55 -7.99
CA LEU A 51 11.18 -15.48 -7.14
C LEU A 51 12.21 -16.34 -7.91
N PRO A 52 11.89 -16.93 -9.08
CA PRO A 52 12.83 -17.69 -9.87
C PRO A 52 14.07 -16.88 -10.27
N ASP A 53 13.88 -15.65 -10.77
CA ASP A 53 15.00 -14.78 -11.17
C ASP A 53 15.88 -14.41 -9.98
N ALA A 54 15.27 -14.04 -8.84
CA ALA A 54 16.02 -13.71 -7.63
C ALA A 54 16.79 -14.92 -7.07
N LEU A 55 16.20 -16.12 -7.15
CA LEU A 55 16.85 -17.36 -6.75
C LEU A 55 18.01 -17.71 -7.70
N TRP A 56 17.82 -17.53 -9.00
CA TRP A 56 18.83 -17.76 -10.02
C TRP A 56 20.03 -16.83 -9.86
N CYS A 57 19.79 -15.52 -9.74
CA CYS A 57 20.86 -14.54 -9.50
C CYS A 57 21.63 -14.86 -8.21
N ARG A 58 20.93 -15.19 -7.12
CA ARG A 58 21.58 -15.53 -5.85
C ARG A 58 22.36 -16.84 -5.91
N ALA A 59 21.91 -17.81 -6.68
CA ALA A 59 22.64 -19.05 -6.93
C ALA A 59 23.93 -18.77 -7.73
N MET A 60 23.85 -17.93 -8.77
CA MET A 60 25.02 -17.53 -9.56
C MET A 60 26.03 -16.72 -8.75
N ASP A 61 25.57 -15.81 -7.88
CA ASP A 61 26.46 -15.07 -6.98
C ASP A 61 27.23 -15.98 -6.02
N ARG A 62 26.60 -17.05 -5.53
CA ARG A 62 27.28 -18.05 -4.67
C ARG A 62 28.25 -18.92 -5.45
N LEU A 63 27.99 -19.18 -6.71
CA LEU A 63 28.84 -19.98 -7.58
C LEU A 63 29.98 -19.15 -8.19
N ARG A 64 29.88 -17.82 -8.17
CA ARG A 64 30.93 -16.92 -8.65
C ARG A 64 32.14 -17.07 -7.72
N PRO A 65 33.27 -17.62 -8.21
CA PRO A 65 34.49 -17.65 -7.43
C PRO A 65 34.87 -16.19 -7.15
N SER A 66 35.19 -15.86 -5.89
CA SER A 66 35.86 -14.59 -5.58
C SER A 66 37.16 -14.58 -6.37
N THR A 67 37.17 -13.88 -7.51
CA THR A 67 38.39 -13.65 -8.26
C THR A 67 39.31 -12.86 -7.34
N PRO A 68 40.45 -13.43 -6.90
CA PRO A 68 41.39 -12.65 -6.13
C PRO A 68 41.88 -11.53 -7.05
N GLY A 69 41.54 -10.29 -6.70
CA GLY A 69 42.03 -9.12 -7.41
C GLY A 69 43.56 -9.13 -7.42
N PRO A 70 44.20 -8.59 -8.48
CA PRO A 70 45.64 -8.66 -8.63
C PRO A 70 46.32 -8.07 -7.40
N ARG A 71 47.11 -8.89 -6.70
CA ARG A 71 48.02 -8.43 -5.64
C ARG A 71 48.96 -7.43 -6.31
N ARG A 72 48.77 -6.14 -6.00
CA ARG A 72 49.77 -5.12 -6.32
C ARG A 72 50.98 -5.39 -5.44
N SER A 73 52.09 -5.75 -6.08
CA SER A 73 53.46 -5.74 -5.53
C SER A 73 53.96 -4.32 -5.41
#